data_AF-A0A2V9T0Y3-F1
#
_entry.id   AF-A0A2V9T0Y3-F1
#
_cell.length_a   1.000
_cell.length_b   1.000
_cell.length_c   1.000
_cell.angle_alpha   90.00
_cell.angle_beta   90.00
_cell.angle_gamma   90.00
#
_symmetry.space_group_name_H-M   'P 1'
#
loop_
_entity.id
_entity.type
_entity.pdbx_description
1 polymer ?
#
loop_
_entity_poly.entity_id
_entity_poly.type
_entity_poly.pdbx_seq_one_letter_code
_entity_poly.pdbx_strand_id
1 'polypeptide(L)' 'MGEAKTVLQLHDRALTWQGHLSVTTDQKNFNYKYTRELLKDGQMIKSKTWQETIPRDHQ' A
#
# COMPACT_ATOMS: atom_id res chain seq x y z
N MET A 1 4.09 10.15 3.40
CA MET A 1 3.49 9.10 2.55
C MET A 1 4.63 8.34 1.88
N GLY A 2 4.45 7.05 1.61
CA GLY A 2 5.46 6.20 0.98
C GLY A 2 4.86 5.42 -0.20
N GLU A 3 5.66 5.21 -1.23
CA GLU A 3 5.27 4.45 -2.41
C GLU A 3 6.33 3.41 -2.72
N ALA A 4 5.90 2.23 -3.20
CA ALA A 4 6.79 1.18 -3.66
C ALA A 4 6.22 0.55 -4.93
N LYS A 5 7.05 0.40 -5.96
CA LYS A 5 6.66 -0.19 -7.24
C LYS A 5 7.62 -1.32 -7.64
N THR A 6 7.05 -2.44 -8.06
CA THR A 6 7.79 -3.56 -8.65
C THR A 6 7.13 -3.92 -9.96
N VAL A 7 7.91 -3.99 -11.03
CA VAL A 7 7.43 -4.37 -12.36
C VAL A 7 8.12 -5.68 -12.76
N LEU A 8 7.31 -6.66 -13.17
CA LEU A 8 7.77 -7.91 -13.75
C LEU A 8 7.25 -7.98 -15.20
N GLN A 9 8.18 -8.04 -16.14
CA GLN A 9 7.86 -8.28 -17.55
C GLN A 9 7.82 -9.79 -17.79
N LEU A 10 6.68 -10.28 -18.26
CA LEU A 10 6.51 -11.64 -18.76
C LEU A 10 6.42 -11.58 -20.29
N HIS A 11 6.47 -12.75 -20.94
CA HIS A 11 6.44 -12.83 -22.40
C HIS A 11 5.18 -12.20 -23.01
N ASP A 12 4.02 -12.35 -22.36
CA ASP A 12 2.70 -11.97 -22.86
C ASP A 12 2.08 -10.76 -22.14
N ARG A 13 2.68 -10.29 -21.04
CA ARG A 13 2.10 -9.29 -20.15
C ARG A 13 3.10 -8.65 -19.22
N ALA A 14 2.75 -7.48 -18.71
CA ALA A 14 3.42 -6.83 -17.60
C ALA A 14 2.59 -6.99 -16.32
N LEU A 15 3.22 -7.47 -15.25
CA LEU A 15 2.65 -7.43 -13.90
C LEU A 15 3.32 -6.30 -13.12
N THR A 16 2.50 -5.40 -12.57
CA THR A 16 2.97 -4.30 -11.73
C THR A 16 2.35 -4.42 -10.35
N TRP A 17 3.19 -4.50 -9.33
CA TRP A 17 2.76 -4.35 -7.95
C TRP A 17 3.06 -2.94 -7.47
N GLN A 18 2.07 -2.29 -6.87
CA GLN A 18 2.18 -0.96 -6.28
C GLN A 18 1.75 -1.00 -4.83
N GLY A 19 2.54 -0.39 -3.94
CA GLY A 19 2.22 -0.19 -2.54
C GLY A 19 2.12 1.30 -2.23
N HIS A 20 1.06 1.70 -1.53
CA HIS A 20 0.81 3.08 -1.10
C HIS A 20 0.66 3.09 0.42
N LEU A 21 1.56 3.77 1.10
CA LEU A 21 1.60 3.89 2.56
C LEU A 21 1.26 5.32 2.98
N SER A 22 0.24 5.44 3.83
CA SER A 22 -0.04 6.65 4.59
C SER A 22 0.09 6.36 6.07
N VAL A 23 0.94 7.13 6.73
CA VAL A 23 1.02 7.18 8.19
C VAL A 23 0.69 8.60 8.58
N THR A 24 -0.38 8.77 9.35
CA THR A 24 -0.73 10.05 9.99
C THR A 24 -0.70 9.87 11.48
N THR A 25 -0.56 10.96 12.21
CA THR A 25 -0.55 10.92 13.67
C THR A 25 -1.36 12.07 14.22
N ASP A 26 -2.01 11.81 15.34
CA ASP A 26 -2.67 12.81 16.16
C ASP A 26 -2.11 12.71 17.60
N GLN A 27 -2.68 13.51 18.52
CA GLN A 27 -2.24 13.56 19.91
C GLN A 27 -2.35 12.21 20.64
N LYS A 28 -3.25 11.33 20.20
CA LYS A 28 -3.60 10.07 20.87
C LYS A 28 -3.15 8.84 20.09
N ASN A 29 -2.99 8.93 18.77
CA ASN A 29 -2.80 7.76 17.91
C ASN A 29 -1.78 7.96 16.79
N PHE A 30 -1.27 6.83 16.32
CA PHE A 30 -0.74 6.66 14.98
C PHE A 30 -1.77 5.94 14.13
N ASN A 31 -2.08 6.50 12.97
CA ASN A 31 -3.01 5.92 12.00
C ASN A 31 -2.19 5.41 10.81
N TYR A 32 -2.17 4.09 10.66
CA TYR A 32 -1.50 3.40 9.58
C TYR A 32 -2.53 2.96 8.54
N LYS A 33 -2.29 3.29 7.27
CA LYS A 33 -3.05 2.77 6.13
C LYS A 33 -2.10 2.37 5.02
N TYR A 34 -2.19 1.13 4.59
CA TYR A 34 -1.41 0.61 3.47
C TYR A 34 -2.31 -0.05 2.45
N THR A 35 -2.16 0.30 1.18
CA THR A 35 -2.87 -0.32 0.06
C THR A 35 -1.85 -0.99 -0.86
N ARG A 36 -2.07 -2.26 -1.20
CA ARG A 36 -1.30 -3.00 -2.21
C ARG A 36 -2.19 -3.31 -3.41
N GLU A 37 -1.73 -2.92 -4.58
CA GLU A 37 -2.39 -3.12 -5.86
C GLU A 37 -1.55 -4.05 -6.75
N LEU A 38 -2.23 -4.87 -7.54
CA LEU A 38 -1.65 -5.64 -8.63
C LEU A 38 -2.36 -5.25 -9.92
N LEU A 39 -1.56 -4.83 -10.89
CA LEU A 39 -2.00 -4.46 -12.22
C LEU A 39 -1.46 -5.47 -13.22
N LYS A 40 -2.30 -5.88 -14.17
CA LYS A 40 -1.93 -6.60 -15.38
C LYS A 40 -2.05 -5.63 -16.54
N ASP A 41 -0.96 -5.40 -17.27
CA ASP A 41 -0.93 -4.52 -18.45
C ASP A 41 -1.48 -3.11 -18.17
N GLY A 42 -1.21 -2.60 -16.96
CA GLY A 42 -1.71 -1.29 -16.49
C GLY A 42 -3.15 -1.30 -15.98
N GLN A 43 -3.90 -2.40 -16.10
CA GLN A 43 -5.23 -2.53 -15.54
C GLN A 43 -5.17 -3.21 -14.17
N MET A 44 -5.77 -2.60 -13.14
CA MET A 44 -5.83 -3.17 -11.81
C MET A 44 -6.68 -4.45 -11.80
N ILE A 45 -6.09 -5.55 -11.34
CA ILE A 45 -6.75 -6.86 -11.23
C ILE A 45 -6.95 -7.32 -9.79
N LYS A 46 -6.23 -6.71 -8.83
CA LYS A 46 -6.40 -6.99 -7.41
C LYS A 46 -5.96 -5.79 -6.57
N SER A 47 -6.67 -5.55 -5.47
CA SER A 47 -6.27 -4.59 -4.45
C SER A 47 -6.57 -5.15 -3.06
N LYS A 48 -5.75 -4.77 -2.08
CA LYS A 48 -6.00 -5.02 -0.66
C LYS A 48 -5.52 -3.83 0.15
N THR A 49 -6.34 -3.41 1.11
CA THR A 49 -6.00 -2.35 2.07
C THR A 49 -5.97 -2.91 3.47
N TRP A 50 -4.95 -2.51 4.24
CA TRP A 50 -4.83 -2.70 5.67
C TRP A 50 -4.90 -1.34 6.34
N GLN A 51 -5.62 -1.27 7.45
CA GLN A 51 -5.77 -0.04 8.23
C GLN A 51 -5.78 -0.37 9.71
N GLU A 52 -4.95 0.34 10.46
CA GLU A 52 -4.81 0.17 11.90
C GLU A 52 -4.66 1.54 12.57
N THR A 53 -5.22 1.65 13.77
CA THR A 53 -5.03 2.80 14.66
C THR A 53 -4.32 2.28 15.90
N ILE A 54 -3.13 2.79 16.15
CA ILE A 54 -2.23 2.38 17.23
C ILE A 54 -2.25 3.49 18.29
N PRO A 55 -2.81 3.24 19.49
CA PRO A 55 -2.79 4.19 20.59
C PRO A 55 -1.36 4.52 21.04
N ARG A 56 -1.13 5.75 21.51
CA ARG A 56 0.17 6.23 21.98
C ARG A 56 0.47 5.90 23.45
N ASP A 57 -0.20 4.91 24.04
CA ASP A 57 -0.16 4.63 25.49
C ASP A 57 1.23 4.27 26.07
N HIS A 58 2.28 4.15 25.26
CA HIS A 58 3.63 3.81 25.69
C HIS A 58 4.76 4.64 25.02
N GLN A 59 4.47 5.87 24.58
CA GLN A 59 5.50 6.84 24.12
C GLN A 59 5.58 8.07 25.01
#